data_AF-A0A0A8Z9K8-F1
#
_entry.id   AF-A0A0A8Z9K8-F1
#
_cell.length_a   1.000
_cell.length_b   1.000
_cell.length_c   1.000
_cell.angle_alpha   90.00
_cell.angle_beta   90.00
_cell.angle_gamma   90.00
#
_symmetry.space_group_name_H-M   'P 1'
#
loop_
_entity.id
_entity.type
_entity.pdbx_description
1 polymer ?
#
loop_
_entity_poly.entity_id
_entity_poly.type
_entity_poly.pdbx_seq_one_letter_code
_entity_poly.pdbx_strand_id
1 'polypeptide(L)'
;MVSSDDNTEFMIDMLRECVLAHKTIIFVLEEFDLFAQGKQRLLYSLLDAMQSLTSQAVVIGVSCRLDADKLLEKRVKSRFSHRKLLFVPSSLDNIQRLGEHLLLLAKDSGLPAKYITDYNSRLTVSFVPHDLSLYYAYKICI
;
A
#
# COMPACT_ATOMS: atom_id res chain seq x y z
N MET A 1 -30.24 -15.63 -9.40
CA MET A 1 -28.90 -15.56 -8.77
C MET A 1 -27.91 -15.40 -9.91
N VAL A 2 -27.25 -14.26 -10.01
CA VAL A 2 -26.24 -14.01 -11.06
C VAL A 2 -25.09 -15.00 -10.85
N SER A 3 -24.64 -15.66 -11.92
CA SER A 3 -23.58 -16.66 -11.84
C SER A 3 -22.23 -15.97 -11.59
N SER A 4 -21.27 -16.71 -11.02
CA SER A 4 -19.89 -16.19 -10.86
C SER A 4 -19.23 -15.87 -12.21
N ASP A 5 -19.73 -16.48 -13.28
CA ASP A 5 -19.18 -16.34 -14.62
C ASP A 5 -19.74 -15.07 -15.28
N ASP A 6 -21.03 -14.75 -15.07
CA ASP A 6 -21.66 -13.49 -15.53
C ASP A 6 -20.95 -12.26 -14.94
N ASN A 7 -20.56 -12.32 -13.66
CA ASN A 7 -19.80 -11.25 -13.01
C ASN A 7 -18.40 -11.08 -13.60
N THR A 8 -17.80 -12.18 -14.07
CA THR A 8 -16.48 -12.14 -14.71
C THR A 8 -16.58 -11.53 -16.10
N GLU A 9 -17.62 -11.89 -16.86
CA GLU A 9 -17.90 -11.32 -18.17
C GLU A 9 -18.16 -9.82 -18.09
N PHE A 10 -18.99 -9.38 -17.15
CA PHE A 10 -19.24 -7.97 -16.90
C PHE A 10 -17.95 -7.18 -16.58
N MET A 11 -17.06 -7.76 -15.77
CA MET A 11 -15.77 -7.14 -15.45
C MET A 11 -14.87 -7.02 -16.69
N ILE A 12 -14.83 -8.04 -17.55
CA ILE A 12 -14.05 -8.01 -18.80
C ILE A 12 -14.59 -6.93 -19.74
N ASP A 13 -15.91 -6.80 -19.87
CA ASP A 13 -16.53 -5.78 -20.70
C ASP A 13 -16.26 -4.37 -20.16
N MET A 14 -16.31 -4.18 -18.83
CA MET A 14 -15.92 -2.90 -18.21
C MET A 14 -14.46 -2.54 -18.50
N LEU A 15 -13.54 -3.51 -18.46
CA LEU A 15 -12.14 -3.30 -18.81
C LEU A 15 -11.96 -2.91 -20.29
N ARG A 16 -12.70 -3.55 -21.20
CA ARG A 16 -12.67 -3.25 -22.64
C ARG A 16 -13.13 -1.82 -22.92
N GLU A 17 -14.28 -1.42 -22.36
CA GLU A 17 -14.81 -0.06 -22.52
C GLU A 17 -13.83 1.00 -21.99
N CYS A 18 -13.15 0.72 -20.87
CA CYS A 18 -12.15 1.65 -20.35
C CYS A 18 -10.91 1.75 -21.23
N VAL A 19 -10.47 0.66 -21.87
CA VAL A 19 -9.39 0.69 -22.87
C VAL A 19 -9.79 1.54 -24.08
N LEU A 20 -11.02 1.38 -24.58
CA LEU A 20 -11.55 2.18 -25.69
C LEU A 20 -11.63 3.68 -25.33
N ALA A 21 -11.97 3.99 -24.08
CA ALA A 21 -12.04 5.36 -23.57
C ALA A 21 -10.69 5.94 -23.14
N HIS A 22 -9.57 5.22 -23.34
CA HIS A 22 -8.23 5.60 -22.85
C HIS A 22 -8.17 5.92 -21.34
N LYS A 23 -8.96 5.21 -20.54
CA LYS A 23 -9.00 5.35 -19.08
C LYS A 23 -8.26 4.21 -18.41
N THR A 24 -7.47 4.56 -17.41
CA THR A 24 -6.75 3.59 -16.60
C THR A 24 -7.59 3.18 -15.39
N ILE A 25 -7.73 1.88 -15.13
CA ILE A 25 -8.40 1.35 -13.93
C ILE A 25 -7.36 0.87 -12.92
N ILE A 26 -7.53 1.24 -11.65
CA ILE A 26 -6.71 0.76 -10.55
C ILE A 26 -7.60 -0.02 -9.59
N PHE A 27 -7.33 -1.32 -9.47
CA PHE A 27 -7.95 -2.17 -8.45
C PHE A 27 -7.07 -2.18 -7.21
N VAL A 28 -7.65 -1.84 -6.06
CA VAL A 28 -6.98 -1.93 -4.75
C VAL A 28 -7.65 -3.04 -3.96
N LEU A 29 -6.87 -4.07 -3.61
CA LEU A 29 -7.30 -5.20 -2.81
C LEU A 29 -6.65 -5.08 -1.43
N GLU A 30 -7.39 -4.52 -0.47
CA GLU A 30 -6.99 -4.51 0.93
C GLU A 30 -7.15 -5.91 1.54
N GLU A 31 -6.31 -6.25 2.51
CA GLU A 31 -6.23 -7.59 3.11
C GLU A 31 -6.11 -8.69 2.04
N PHE A 32 -5.17 -8.51 1.10
CA PHE A 32 -4.99 -9.38 -0.07
C PHE A 32 -4.90 -10.88 0.27
N ASP A 33 -4.32 -11.22 1.42
CA ASP A 33 -4.21 -12.60 1.89
C ASP A 33 -5.56 -13.27 2.16
N LEU A 34 -6.63 -12.52 2.46
CA LEU A 34 -8.00 -13.04 2.57
C LEU A 34 -8.55 -13.49 1.22
N PHE A 35 -8.23 -12.76 0.14
CA PHE A 35 -8.60 -13.16 -1.23
C PHE A 35 -7.84 -14.39 -1.72
N ALA A 36 -6.68 -14.66 -1.13
CA ALA A 36 -5.91 -15.86 -1.38
C ALA A 36 -6.43 -17.09 -0.61
N GLN A 37 -7.47 -16.94 0.22
CA GLN A 37 -8.11 -18.07 0.90
C GLN A 37 -9.19 -18.73 0.00
N GLY A 38 -9.33 -20.04 0.09
CA GLY A 38 -10.34 -20.79 -0.68
C GLY A 38 -10.00 -20.90 -2.17
N LYS A 39 -11.01 -20.73 -3.04
CA LYS A 39 -10.94 -21.08 -4.49
C LYS A 39 -10.29 -20.02 -5.39
N GLN A 40 -9.91 -18.87 -4.84
CA GLN A 40 -9.23 -17.75 -5.53
C GLN A 40 -9.84 -17.34 -6.89
N ARG A 41 -11.17 -17.50 -7.07
CA ARG A 41 -11.82 -17.28 -8.38
C ARG A 41 -11.71 -15.83 -8.83
N LEU A 42 -11.92 -14.88 -7.91
CA LEU A 42 -11.78 -13.45 -8.19
C LEU A 42 -10.35 -13.10 -8.66
N LEU A 43 -9.34 -13.54 -7.91
CA LEU A 43 -7.93 -13.28 -8.25
C LEU A 43 -7.56 -13.91 -9.60
N TYR A 44 -8.03 -15.13 -9.85
CA TYR A 44 -7.82 -15.79 -11.12
C TYR A 44 -8.45 -14.99 -12.27
N SER A 45 -9.75 -14.70 -12.20
CA SER A 45 -10.49 -13.99 -13.25
C SER A 45 -9.92 -12.60 -13.52
N LEU A 46 -9.59 -11.84 -12.48
CA LEU A 46 -9.06 -10.49 -12.60
C LEU A 46 -7.66 -10.48 -13.25
N LEU A 47 -6.74 -11.32 -12.76
CA LEU A 47 -5.38 -11.38 -13.29
C LEU A 47 -5.33 -11.99 -14.69
N ASP A 48 -6.21 -12.94 -15.01
CA ASP A 48 -6.33 -13.52 -16.36
C ASP A 48 -6.86 -12.48 -17.36
N ALA A 49 -7.92 -11.75 -16.99
CA ALA A 49 -8.47 -10.67 -17.82
C ALA A 49 -7.40 -9.62 -18.16
N MET A 50 -6.58 -9.23 -17.17
CA MET A 50 -5.50 -8.26 -17.36
C MET A 50 -4.39 -8.72 -18.30
N GLN A 51 -4.13 -10.03 -18.41
CA GLN A 51 -3.12 -10.57 -19.33
C GLN A 51 -3.60 -10.60 -20.78
N SER A 52 -4.91 -10.83 -20.98
CA SER A 52 -5.50 -10.95 -22.31
C SER A 52 -5.72 -9.61 -23.01
N LEU A 53 -5.94 -8.55 -22.24
CA LEU A 53 -6.17 -7.21 -22.73
C LEU A 53 -4.83 -6.46 -22.73
N THR A 54 -4.55 -5.64 -23.76
CA THR A 54 -3.46 -4.63 -23.76
C THR A 54 -3.79 -3.52 -22.76
N SER A 55 -3.93 -3.90 -21.50
CA SER A 55 -4.75 -3.23 -20.52
C SER A 55 -4.02 -2.05 -19.90
N GLN A 56 -4.70 -0.90 -19.87
CA GLN A 56 -4.38 0.19 -18.95
C GLN A 56 -5.02 -0.13 -17.59
N ALA A 57 -4.65 -1.26 -16.98
CA ALA A 57 -5.17 -1.66 -15.69
C ALA A 57 -4.04 -2.05 -14.74
N VAL A 58 -4.21 -1.76 -13.46
CA VAL A 58 -3.25 -2.11 -12.40
C VAL A 58 -4.01 -2.75 -11.25
N VAL A 59 -3.48 -3.84 -10.70
CA VAL A 59 -3.95 -4.44 -9.44
C VAL A 59 -2.89 -4.24 -8.37
N ILE A 60 -3.30 -3.61 -7.28
CA ILE A 60 -2.50 -3.37 -6.08
C ILE A 60 -3.09 -4.23 -4.96
N GLY A 61 -2.37 -5.29 -4.58
CA GLY A 61 -2.69 -6.07 -3.39
C GLY A 61 -1.92 -5.56 -2.19
N VAL A 62 -2.62 -5.22 -1.11
CA VAL A 62 -2.02 -4.77 0.16
C VAL A 62 -2.27 -5.82 1.22
N SER A 63 -1.22 -6.25 1.91
CA SER A 63 -1.32 -7.21 3.02
C SER A 63 -0.18 -7.00 4.02
N CYS A 64 -0.44 -7.34 5.28
CA CYS A 64 0.56 -7.40 6.33
C CYS A 64 1.39 -8.70 6.30
N ARG A 65 0.95 -9.72 5.54
CA ARG A 65 1.68 -11.00 5.40
C ARG A 65 2.79 -10.89 4.35
N LEU A 66 4.03 -11.11 4.79
CA LEU A 66 5.21 -11.17 3.90
C LEU A 66 5.16 -12.33 2.90
N ASP A 67 4.43 -13.39 3.23
CA ASP A 67 4.32 -14.62 2.47
C ASP A 67 2.94 -14.79 1.79
N ALA A 68 2.19 -13.70 1.63
CA ALA A 68 0.85 -13.74 1.01
C ALA A 68 0.86 -14.34 -0.41
N ASP A 69 1.95 -14.20 -1.16
CA ASP A 69 2.12 -14.81 -2.48
C ASP A 69 2.31 -16.33 -2.46
N LYS A 70 2.66 -16.91 -1.30
CA LYS A 70 2.75 -18.37 -1.13
C LYS A 70 1.38 -19.01 -0.97
N LEU A 71 0.36 -18.22 -0.59
CA LEU A 71 -1.02 -18.67 -0.54
C LEU A 71 -1.63 -18.86 -1.93
N LEU A 72 -1.07 -18.19 -2.95
CA LEU A 72 -1.61 -18.24 -4.30
C LEU A 72 -1.47 -19.63 -4.93
N GLU A 73 -2.57 -20.13 -5.49
CA GLU A 73 -2.57 -21.35 -6.29
C GLU A 73 -1.66 -21.18 -7.51
N LYS A 74 -1.07 -22.28 -8.02
CA LYS A 74 -0.15 -22.26 -9.17
C LYS A 74 -0.69 -21.46 -10.37
N ARG A 75 -1.99 -21.61 -10.68
CA ARG A 75 -2.65 -20.94 -11.81
C ARG A 75 -2.79 -19.42 -11.65
N VAL A 76 -2.94 -18.93 -10.40
CA VAL A 76 -3.02 -17.50 -10.07
C VAL A 76 -1.61 -16.93 -9.97
N LYS A 77 -0.71 -17.66 -9.30
CA LYS A 77 0.69 -17.30 -9.15
C LYS A 77 1.41 -17.15 -10.49
N SER A 78 1.13 -18.02 -11.45
CA SER A 78 1.64 -17.91 -12.83
C SER A 78 1.22 -16.63 -13.55
N ARG A 79 0.12 -16.01 -13.11
CA ARG A 79 -0.40 -14.77 -13.71
C ARG A 79 0.05 -13.52 -12.98
N PHE A 80 0.58 -13.69 -11.78
CA PHE A 80 1.14 -12.61 -10.99
C PHE A 80 2.50 -12.18 -11.57
N SER A 81 2.74 -10.87 -11.65
CA SER A 81 3.99 -10.31 -12.18
C SER A 81 5.22 -10.54 -11.28
N HIS A 82 5.03 -11.17 -10.12
CA HIS A 82 6.05 -11.39 -9.08
C HIS A 82 6.69 -10.11 -8.54
N ARG A 83 6.13 -8.94 -8.83
CA ARG A 83 6.58 -7.66 -8.28
C ARG A 83 5.98 -7.47 -6.89
N LYS A 84 6.84 -7.28 -5.90
CA LYS A 84 6.45 -6.99 -4.52
C LYS A 84 7.20 -5.77 -4.02
N LEU A 85 6.49 -4.91 -3.32
CA LEU A 85 7.08 -3.81 -2.58
C LEU A 85 7.01 -4.17 -1.11
N LEU A 86 8.18 -4.28 -0.48
CA LEU A 86 8.27 -4.53 0.95
C LEU A 86 8.45 -3.20 1.67
N PHE A 87 7.52 -2.89 2.56
CA PHE A 87 7.65 -1.77 3.47
C PHE A 87 8.38 -2.25 4.72
N VAL A 88 9.64 -1.85 4.86
CA VAL A 88 10.45 -2.12 6.05
C VAL A 88 10.22 -0.99 7.05
N PRO A 89 10.15 -1.27 8.36
CA PRO A 89 10.09 -0.22 9.37
C PRO A 89 11.24 0.78 9.19
N SER A 90 10.90 2.07 9.20
CA SER A 90 11.88 3.15 9.16
C SER A 90 12.80 3.12 10.38
N SER A 91 14.05 3.59 10.23
CA SER A 91 14.96 3.78 11.37
C SER A 91 14.36 4.74 12.41
N LEU A 92 14.81 4.64 13.66
CA LEU A 92 14.39 5.57 14.72
C LEU A 92 14.61 7.04 14.32
N ASP A 93 15.75 7.35 13.69
CA ASP A 93 16.03 8.70 13.19
C ASP A 93 14.99 9.18 12.17
N ASN A 94 14.53 8.29 11.28
CA ASN A 94 13.52 8.62 10.29
C ASN A 94 12.13 8.76 10.94
N ILE A 95 11.81 7.92 11.92
CA ILE A 95 10.56 8.02 12.70
C ILE A 95 10.55 9.33 13.49
N GLN A 96 11.68 9.70 14.09
CA GLN A 96 11.84 10.94 14.83
C GLN A 96 11.67 12.17 13.93
N ARG A 97 12.34 12.19 12.77
CA ARG A 97 12.16 13.22 11.74
C ARG A 97 10.73 13.31 11.24
N LEU A 98 10.06 12.16 11.05
CA LEU A 98 8.65 12.12 10.67
C LEU A 98 7.78 12.71 11.79
N GLY A 99 8.05 12.36 13.05
CA GLY A 99 7.36 12.93 14.22
C GLY A 99 7.51 14.44 14.30
N GLU A 100 8.74 14.96 14.15
CA GLU A 100 9.00 16.39 14.04
C GLU A 100 8.17 17.01 12.92
N HIS A 101 8.21 16.43 11.72
CA HIS A 101 7.48 16.95 10.56
C HIS A 101 5.96 16.94 10.74
N LEU A 102 5.39 15.90 11.33
CA LEU A 102 3.97 15.78 11.62
C LEU A 102 3.50 16.77 12.69
N LEU A 103 4.38 17.13 13.63
CA LEU A 103 4.07 18.05 14.72
C LEU A 103 4.33 19.51 14.35
N LEU A 104 5.10 19.81 13.30
CA LEU A 104 5.34 21.18 12.85
C LEU A 104 4.03 21.86 12.44
N LEU A 105 3.78 23.04 13.00
CA LEU A 105 2.67 23.88 12.56
C LEU A 105 3.04 24.57 11.25
N ALA A 106 2.18 24.38 10.26
CA ALA A 106 2.29 25.06 8.98
C ALA A 106 2.12 26.58 9.16
N LYS A 107 2.90 27.38 8.42
CA LYS A 107 2.91 28.85 8.57
C LYS A 107 1.60 29.51 8.12
N ASP A 108 0.82 28.79 7.31
CA ASP A 108 -0.47 29.16 6.74
C ASP A 108 -1.67 28.58 7.53
N SER A 109 -1.43 27.99 8.70
CA SER A 109 -2.46 27.34 9.55
C SER A 109 -3.53 28.28 10.13
N GLY A 110 -3.54 29.56 9.76
CA GLY A 110 -4.44 30.58 10.32
C GLY A 110 -4.14 30.94 11.77
N LEU A 111 -3.13 30.31 12.38
CA LEU A 111 -2.68 30.59 13.75
C LEU A 111 -1.78 31.84 13.78
N PRO A 112 -1.71 32.56 14.92
CA PRO A 112 -0.83 33.71 15.05
C PRO A 112 0.63 33.36 14.76
N ALA A 113 1.29 34.11 13.88
CA ALA A 113 2.67 33.83 13.44
C ALA A 113 3.65 33.69 14.63
N LYS A 114 3.49 34.52 15.66
CA LYS A 114 4.30 34.45 16.89
C LYS A 114 4.15 33.10 17.61
N TYR A 115 2.92 32.56 17.66
CA TYR A 115 2.65 31.26 18.27
C TYR A 115 3.29 30.13 17.46
N ILE A 116 3.15 30.16 16.13
CA ILE A 116 3.76 29.16 15.24
C ILE A 116 5.28 29.14 15.41
N THR A 117 5.93 30.31 15.40
CA THR A 117 7.38 30.40 15.57
C THR A 117 7.83 29.88 16.94
N ASP A 118 7.12 30.23 18.01
CA ASP A 118 7.46 29.85 19.39
C ASP A 118 7.16 28.37 19.68
N TYR A 119 6.12 27.80 19.06
CA TYR A 119 5.82 26.38 19.15
C TYR A 119 6.82 25.53 18.36
N ASN A 120 7.08 25.88 17.10
CA ASN A 120 8.02 25.15 16.25
C ASN A 120 9.45 25.21 16.81
N SER A 121 9.88 26.33 17.40
CA SER A 121 11.20 26.43 18.04
C SER A 121 11.34 25.49 19.25
N ARG A 122 10.28 25.35 20.07
CA ARG A 122 10.25 24.41 21.20
C ARG A 122 10.22 22.95 20.78
N LEU A 123 9.53 22.62 19.69
CA LEU A 123 9.53 21.27 19.12
C LEU A 123 10.93 20.84 18.70
N THR A 124 11.64 21.67 17.93
CA THR A 124 12.99 21.32 17.43
C THR A 124 13.99 21.07 18.56
N VAL A 125 13.88 21.80 19.68
CA VAL A 125 14.74 21.58 20.86
C VAL A 125 14.40 20.28 21.60
N SER A 126 13.11 19.92 21.65
CA SER A 126 12.65 18.72 22.38
C SER A 126 13.01 17.41 21.68
N PHE A 127 13.21 17.45 20.36
CA PHE A 127 13.61 16.30 19.56
C PHE A 127 15.14 16.25 19.31
N VAL A 128 15.97 16.97 20.08
CA VAL A 128 17.43 16.76 20.01
C VAL A 128 17.77 15.40 20.63
N PRO A 129 18.50 14.52 19.92
CA PRO A 129 18.79 13.17 20.43
C PRO A 129 19.65 13.23 21.69
N HIS A 130 19.03 12.96 22.84
CA HIS A 130 19.76 12.63 24.07
C HIS A 130 20.14 11.14 24.02
N ASP A 131 21.44 10.89 23.81
CA ASP A 131 22.16 9.65 24.07
C ASP A 131 21.46 8.32 23.71
N LEU A 132 21.63 7.91 22.45
CA LEU A 132 21.13 6.64 21.88
C LEU A 132 21.94 5.38 22.29
N SER A 133 22.87 5.50 23.23
CA SER A 133 23.79 4.42 23.62
C SER A 133 23.13 3.22 24.34
N LEU A 134 21.89 3.36 24.81
CA LEU A 134 21.14 2.28 25.50
C LEU A 134 20.15 1.51 24.60
N TYR A 135 19.81 2.01 23.40
CA TYR A 135 18.81 1.37 22.53
C TYR A 135 19.39 0.32 21.55
N TYR A 136 20.70 0.32 21.32
CA TYR A 136 21.36 -0.69 20.47
C TYR A 136 21.41 -2.10 21.10
N ALA A 137 21.05 -2.24 22.37
CA ALA A 137 21.02 -3.54 23.05
C ALA A 137 19.72 -4.35 22.86
N TYR A 138 18.64 -3.74 22.32
CA TYR A 138 17.34 -4.40 22.16
C TYR A 138 16.73 -4.22 20.76
N LYS A 139 17.27 -4.92 19.74
CA LYS A 139 16.49 -5.63 18.70
C LYS A 139 17.41 -6.26 17.64
N ILE A 140 17.90 -7.44 17.97
CA ILE A 140 18.20 -8.52 17.02
C ILE A 140 16.88 -9.25 16.70
N CYS A 141 16.77 -9.75 15.46
CA CYS A 141 15.73 -10.65 14.91
C CYS A 141 14.31 -10.07 14.83
N ILE A 142 13.73 -9.97 13.62
CA ILE A 142 13.07 -11.00 12.80
C ILE A 142 13.19 -10.57 11.33
#